data_AF-A0A4Z1KF04-F1
#
_entry.id   AF-A0A4Z1KF04-F1
#
_cell.length_a   1.000
_cell.length_b   1.000
_cell.length_c   1.000
_cell.angle_alpha   90.00
_cell.angle_beta   90.00
_cell.angle_gamma   90.00
#
_symmetry.space_group_name_H-M   'P 1'
#
loop_
_entity.id
_entity.type
_entity.pdbx_description
1 polymer ?
#
loop_
_entity_poly.entity_id
_entity_poly.type
_entity_poly.pdbx_seq_one_letter_code
_entity_poly.pdbx_strand_id
1 'polypeptide(L)'
;MIPASKFKEPNLINEHRTDTNPVERHAEGYPQLAAVINSDEQSMIYRRFGFLQTRLLLNKQEEMRVLEDRLYHIDRYYGRNEPARLRSHDTCNAIDDDHKNIVVEIEKKYNEYAQLLTHARTLARFDKPRAADYLQLKAYFKRKAPLCGDKQQ
;
A
#
# COMPACT_ATOMS: atom_id res chain seq x y z
N MET A 1 -49.44 29.58 4.95
CA MET A 1 -48.98 28.18 4.75
C MET A 1 -48.85 27.98 3.25
N ILE A 2 -47.63 28.10 2.73
CA ILE A 2 -47.30 28.16 1.29
C ILE A 2 -46.57 26.84 0.92
N PRO A 3 -46.81 26.27 -0.27
CA PRO A 3 -46.62 24.84 -0.54
C PRO A 3 -45.17 24.43 -0.81
N ALA A 4 -44.93 23.12 -0.65
CA ALA A 4 -43.70 22.42 -0.90
C ALA A 4 -43.30 22.51 -2.39
N SER A 5 -42.48 23.51 -2.72
CA SER A 5 -41.72 23.54 -3.96
C SER A 5 -40.33 24.09 -3.68
N LYS A 6 -39.39 23.16 -3.45
CA LYS A 6 -37.93 23.30 -3.62
C LYS A 6 -37.23 21.98 -3.24
N PHE A 7 -37.67 20.85 -3.78
CA PHE A 7 -36.77 19.72 -3.95
C PHE A 7 -36.19 19.82 -5.35
N LYS A 8 -35.04 20.48 -5.46
CA LYS A 8 -34.23 20.44 -6.67
C LYS A 8 -33.51 19.10 -6.62
N GLU A 9 -33.86 18.20 -7.54
CA GLU A 9 -33.16 16.92 -7.71
C GLU A 9 -31.65 17.18 -7.77
N PRO A 10 -30.81 16.34 -7.12
CA PRO A 10 -29.38 16.46 -7.28
C PRO A 10 -29.05 16.13 -8.73
N ASN A 11 -28.64 17.14 -9.48
CA ASN A 11 -27.92 16.93 -10.74
C ASN A 11 -26.79 15.94 -10.44
N LEU A 12 -26.83 14.78 -11.09
CA LEU A 12 -25.72 13.85 -11.17
C LEU A 12 -24.57 14.60 -11.87
N ILE A 13 -23.75 15.29 -11.07
CA ILE A 13 -22.50 15.85 -11.54
C ILE A 13 -21.61 14.64 -11.78
N ASN A 14 -21.30 14.40 -13.05
CA ASN A 14 -20.25 13.49 -13.46
C ASN A 14 -18.92 14.05 -12.93
N GLU A 15 -18.54 13.67 -11.72
CA GLU A 15 -17.30 14.11 -11.05
C GLU A 15 -16.09 13.35 -11.61
N HIS A 16 -15.78 13.60 -12.89
CA HIS A 16 -14.42 13.46 -13.43
C HIS A 16 -13.83 14.86 -13.69
N ARG A 17 -13.98 15.77 -12.72
CA ARG A 17 -13.27 17.06 -12.76
C ARG A 17 -11.89 16.83 -12.16
N THR A 18 -10.94 16.42 -13.01
CA THR A 18 -9.51 16.63 -12.76
C THR A 18 -9.31 18.07 -12.31
N ASP A 19 -8.61 18.27 -11.19
CA ASP A 19 -8.33 19.59 -10.60
C ASP A 19 -7.87 20.58 -11.69
N THR A 20 -8.77 21.46 -12.13
CA THR A 20 -8.63 22.28 -13.34
C THR A 20 -7.75 23.50 -13.13
N ASN A 21 -6.74 23.42 -12.26
CA ASN A 21 -5.71 24.45 -12.26
C ASN A 21 -4.77 24.17 -13.44
N PRO A 22 -4.60 25.13 -14.37
CA PRO A 22 -3.62 24.97 -15.44
C PRO A 22 -2.25 24.61 -14.86
N VAL A 23 -1.61 23.58 -15.41
CA VAL A 23 -0.27 23.11 -15.01
C VAL A 23 0.72 24.27 -14.80
N GLU A 24 0.63 25.30 -15.62
CA GLU A 24 1.47 26.50 -15.63
C GLU A 24 1.29 27.41 -14.40
N ARG A 25 0.23 27.25 -13.62
CA ARG A 25 0.01 28.00 -12.38
C ARG A 25 0.77 27.44 -11.17
N HIS A 26 1.31 26.23 -11.30
CA HIS A 26 2.10 25.61 -10.25
C HIS A 26 3.57 26.04 -10.35
N ALA A 27 4.24 26.16 -9.20
CA ALA A 27 5.68 26.42 -9.16
C ALA A 27 6.45 25.38 -9.96
N GLU A 28 7.44 25.84 -10.74
CA GLU A 28 8.31 24.95 -11.50
C GLU A 28 8.95 23.93 -10.58
N GLY A 29 8.99 22.68 -11.01
CA GLY A 29 9.56 21.59 -10.24
C GLY A 29 8.60 20.44 -9.99
N TYR A 30 8.64 19.89 -8.77
CA TYR A 30 7.73 18.83 -8.31
C TYR A 30 6.25 19.24 -8.36
N PRO A 31 5.85 20.46 -7.97
CA PRO A 31 4.43 20.86 -8.04
C PRO A 31 3.89 20.83 -9.47
N GLN A 32 4.65 21.36 -10.44
CA GLN A 32 4.25 21.33 -11.85
C GLN A 32 4.27 19.90 -12.42
N LEU A 33 5.26 19.07 -12.07
CA LEU A 33 5.28 17.67 -12.48
C LEU A 33 4.08 16.90 -11.92
N ALA A 34 3.70 17.13 -10.67
CA ALA A 34 2.50 16.54 -10.08
C ALA A 34 1.23 16.96 -10.83
N ALA A 35 1.12 18.24 -11.18
CA ALA A 35 0.01 18.75 -11.99
C ALA A 35 -0.03 18.11 -13.40
N VAL A 36 1.12 17.85 -14.03
CA VAL A 36 1.19 17.13 -15.33
C VAL A 36 0.79 15.67 -15.20
N ILE A 37 1.25 14.95 -14.18
CA ILE A 37 0.88 13.54 -14.00
C ILE A 37 -0.61 13.41 -13.69
N ASN A 38 -1.18 14.37 -12.97
CA ASN A 38 -2.59 14.40 -12.58
C ASN A 38 -3.54 15.06 -13.61
N SER A 39 -3.02 15.54 -14.75
CA SER A 39 -3.83 16.32 -15.70
C SER A 39 -4.82 15.47 -16.50
N ASP A 40 -4.50 14.20 -16.71
CA ASP A 40 -5.32 13.24 -17.46
C ASP A 40 -5.01 11.81 -16.99
N GLU A 41 -5.98 10.90 -17.08
CA GLU A 41 -5.82 9.50 -16.64
C GLU A 41 -4.68 8.80 -17.38
N GLN A 42 -4.49 9.12 -18.66
CA GLN A 42 -3.42 8.62 -19.52
C GLN A 42 -2.03 9.11 -19.05
N SER A 43 -1.98 10.27 -18.38
CA SER A 43 -0.75 10.87 -17.86
C SER A 43 -0.37 10.36 -16.46
N MET A 44 -1.26 9.61 -15.80
CA MET A 44 -1.06 9.00 -14.48
C MET A 44 -0.10 7.80 -14.52
N ILE A 45 1.11 8.04 -15.01
CA ILE A 45 2.17 7.06 -15.16
C ILE A 45 3.08 7.12 -13.93
N TYR A 46 3.07 6.04 -13.15
CA TYR A 46 3.90 5.92 -11.95
C TYR A 46 4.99 4.86 -12.11
N ARG A 47 6.12 5.08 -11.43
CA ARG A 47 7.19 4.09 -11.37
C ARG A 47 6.74 2.87 -10.56
N ARG A 48 6.84 1.69 -11.15
CA ARG A 48 6.68 0.42 -10.44
C ARG A 48 7.90 0.14 -9.55
N PHE A 49 7.67 -0.11 -8.26
CA PHE A 49 8.72 -0.49 -7.30
C PHE A 49 8.77 -2.00 -7.05
N GLY A 50 8.71 -2.80 -8.11
CA GLY A 50 8.56 -4.26 -8.01
C GLY A 50 9.66 -4.94 -7.18
N PHE A 51 10.93 -4.59 -7.40
CA PHE A 51 12.04 -5.18 -6.65
C PHE A 51 11.97 -4.86 -5.15
N LEU A 52 11.66 -3.61 -4.77
CA LEU A 52 11.51 -3.23 -3.38
C LEU A 52 10.31 -3.93 -2.74
N GLN A 53 9.18 -4.00 -3.44
CA GLN A 53 7.99 -4.71 -3.00
C GLN A 53 8.28 -6.20 -2.73
N THR A 54 9.02 -6.86 -3.62
CA THR A 54 9.44 -8.26 -3.41
C THR A 54 10.34 -8.40 -2.18
N ARG A 55 11.29 -7.49 -1.96
CA ARG A 55 12.13 -7.51 -0.75
C ARG A 55 11.31 -7.36 0.54
N LEU A 56 10.29 -6.52 0.54
CA LEU A 56 9.38 -6.37 1.69
C LEU A 56 8.61 -7.66 1.96
N LEU A 57 8.09 -8.32 0.93
CA LEU A 57 7.40 -9.61 1.05
C LEU A 57 8.32 -10.70 1.63
N LEU A 58 9.53 -10.83 1.08
CA LEU A 58 10.52 -11.81 1.56
C LEU A 58 10.91 -11.57 3.02
N ASN A 59 11.12 -10.32 3.42
CA ASN A 59 11.42 -9.98 4.81
C ASN A 59 10.26 -10.38 5.74
N LYS A 60 9.01 -10.14 5.35
CA LYS A 60 7.85 -10.55 6.14
C LYS A 60 7.71 -12.07 6.26
N GLN A 61 8.05 -12.81 5.21
CA GLN A 61 8.09 -14.27 5.25
C GLN A 61 9.11 -14.77 6.27
N GLU A 62 10.30 -14.17 6.33
CA GLU A 62 11.31 -14.54 7.33
C GLU A 62 10.86 -14.16 8.76
N GLU A 63 10.27 -12.98 8.96
CA GLU A 63 9.69 -12.59 10.26
C GLU A 63 8.66 -13.63 10.74
N MET A 64 7.78 -14.09 9.85
CA MET A 64 6.79 -15.13 10.18
C MET A 64 7.46 -16.49 10.46
N ARG A 65 8.44 -16.91 9.64
CA ARG A 65 9.17 -18.17 9.84
C ARG A 65 9.82 -18.26 11.22
N VAL A 66 10.41 -17.16 11.70
CA VAL A 66 11.01 -17.09 13.04
C VAL A 66 9.96 -17.27 14.13
N LEU A 67 8.78 -16.65 13.97
CA LEU A 67 7.68 -16.79 14.93
C LEU A 67 7.08 -18.19 14.93
N GLU A 68 6.92 -18.80 13.75
CA GLU A 68 6.47 -20.19 13.59
C GLU A 68 7.41 -21.17 14.30
N ASP A 69 8.73 -21.00 14.12
CA ASP A 69 9.75 -21.84 14.76
C ASP A 69 9.73 -21.70 16.29
N ARG A 70 9.58 -20.47 16.79
CA ARG A 70 9.43 -20.22 18.23
C ARG A 70 8.16 -20.86 18.80
N LEU A 71 7.03 -20.71 18.11
CA LEU A 71 5.76 -21.33 18.51
C LEU A 71 5.88 -22.86 18.53
N TYR A 72 6.48 -23.44 17.49
CA TYR A 72 6.76 -24.87 17.41
C TYR A 72 7.58 -25.38 18.59
N HIS A 73 8.59 -24.63 19.04
CA HIS A 73 9.39 -25.00 20.21
C HIS A 73 8.59 -24.99 21.51
N ILE A 74 7.71 -24.01 21.69
CA ILE A 74 6.81 -23.92 22.84
C ILE A 74 5.85 -25.11 22.86
N ASP A 75 5.22 -25.41 21.73
CA ASP A 75 4.30 -26.55 21.58
C ASP A 75 5.01 -27.87 21.87
N ARG A 76 6.24 -28.04 21.37
CA ARG A 76 7.04 -29.23 21.63
C ARG A 76 7.42 -29.38 23.10
N TYR A 77 7.77 -28.28 23.77
CA TYR A 77 8.12 -28.29 25.19
C TYR A 77 6.92 -28.67 26.04
N TYR A 78 5.79 -27.97 25.89
CA TYR A 78 4.59 -28.25 26.68
C TYR A 78 3.98 -29.60 26.33
N GLY A 79 4.04 -30.05 25.07
CA GLY A 79 3.58 -31.37 24.68
C GLY A 79 4.32 -32.53 25.39
N ARG A 80 5.58 -32.31 25.79
CA ARG A 80 6.38 -33.30 26.53
C ARG A 80 6.26 -33.17 28.04
N ASN A 81 6.27 -31.94 28.55
CA ASN A 81 6.40 -31.69 29.98
C ASN A 81 5.07 -31.39 30.67
N GLU A 82 4.15 -30.68 30.00
CA GLU A 82 2.90 -30.18 30.58
C GLU A 82 1.73 -30.26 29.56
N PRO A 83 1.37 -31.45 29.05
CA PRO A 83 0.44 -31.59 27.92
C PRO A 83 -0.98 -31.08 28.23
N ALA A 84 -1.34 -30.96 29.51
CA ALA A 84 -2.61 -30.35 29.94
C ALA A 84 -2.73 -28.88 29.49
N ARG A 85 -1.61 -28.13 29.45
CA ARG A 85 -1.60 -26.71 29.04
C ARG A 85 -1.92 -26.53 27.56
N LEU A 86 -1.60 -27.50 26.70
CA LEU A 86 -1.97 -27.46 25.29
C LEU A 86 -3.46 -27.75 25.05
N ARG A 87 -4.18 -28.28 26.04
CA ARG A 87 -5.58 -28.72 25.90
C ARG A 87 -6.60 -27.73 26.42
N SER A 88 -6.17 -26.71 27.17
CA SER A 88 -7.05 -25.68 27.70
C SER A 88 -6.39 -24.32 27.52
N HIS A 89 -7.07 -23.45 26.78
CA HIS A 89 -6.63 -22.07 26.53
C HIS A 89 -6.46 -21.29 27.84
N ASP A 90 -7.32 -21.54 28.83
CA ASP A 90 -7.27 -20.90 30.15
C ASP A 90 -6.01 -21.34 30.93
N THR A 91 -5.67 -22.63 30.92
CA THR A 91 -4.44 -23.13 31.59
C THR A 91 -3.15 -22.84 30.81
N CYS A 92 -3.24 -22.70 29.49
CA CYS A 92 -2.12 -22.29 28.64
C CYS A 92 -1.61 -20.90 29.05
N ASN A 93 -2.54 -19.94 29.13
CA ASN A 93 -2.25 -18.52 29.31
C ASN A 93 -2.29 -18.04 30.77
N ALA A 94 -2.77 -18.84 31.72
CA ALA A 94 -2.87 -18.43 33.12
C ALA A 94 -1.51 -18.24 33.83
N ILE A 95 -0.45 -18.89 33.34
CA ILE A 95 0.87 -18.90 34.00
C ILE A 95 1.91 -18.14 33.17
N ASP A 96 1.78 -18.16 31.84
CA ASP A 96 2.72 -17.51 30.93
C ASP A 96 1.96 -17.09 29.65
N ASP A 97 2.06 -15.80 29.29
CA ASP A 97 1.42 -15.23 28.11
C ASP A 97 2.27 -15.45 26.84
N ASP A 98 3.41 -16.15 26.91
CA ASP A 98 4.35 -16.34 25.79
C ASP A 98 3.68 -16.92 24.53
N HIS A 99 2.82 -17.94 24.66
CA HIS A 99 2.11 -18.52 23.51
C HIS A 99 1.15 -17.51 22.88
N LYS A 100 0.31 -16.87 23.71
CA LYS A 100 -0.65 -15.86 23.26
C LYS A 100 0.03 -14.66 22.60
N ASN A 101 1.12 -14.17 23.19
CA ASN A 101 1.89 -13.06 22.67
C ASN A 101 2.48 -13.38 21.28
N ILE A 102 3.01 -14.59 21.10
CA ILE A 102 3.52 -15.02 19.79
C ILE A 102 2.40 -15.13 18.76
N VAL A 103 1.25 -15.69 19.14
CA VAL A 103 0.09 -15.79 18.23
C VAL A 103 -0.42 -14.39 17.83
N VAL A 104 -0.49 -13.43 18.76
CA VAL A 104 -0.85 -12.03 18.47
C VAL A 104 0.15 -11.38 17.52
N GLU A 105 1.45 -11.60 17.73
CA GLU A 105 2.48 -11.08 16.81
C GLU A 105 2.39 -11.76 15.43
N ILE A 106 2.14 -13.07 15.36
CA ILE A 106 1.90 -13.78 14.09
C ILE A 106 0.71 -13.17 13.36
N GLU A 107 -0.42 -12.97 14.04
CA GLU A 107 -1.61 -12.37 13.43
C GLU A 107 -1.31 -10.99 12.85
N LYS A 108 -0.58 -10.14 13.58
CA LYS A 108 -0.15 -8.83 13.11
C LYS A 108 0.73 -8.95 11.86
N LYS A 109 1.78 -9.77 11.90
CA LYS A 109 2.72 -9.93 10.77
C LYS A 109 2.05 -10.55 9.54
N TYR A 110 1.13 -11.49 9.75
CA TYR A 110 0.35 -12.11 8.69
C TYR A 110 -0.55 -11.08 8.00
N ASN A 111 -1.24 -10.23 8.77
CA ASN A 111 -2.06 -9.16 8.20
C ASN A 111 -1.22 -8.15 7.41
N GLU A 112 -0.05 -7.74 7.93
CA GLU A 112 0.89 -6.88 7.21
C GLU A 112 1.36 -7.53 5.89
N TYR A 113 1.70 -8.82 5.91
CA TYR A 113 2.08 -9.58 4.73
C TYR A 113 0.95 -9.70 3.70
N ALA A 114 -0.25 -10.04 4.15
CA ALA A 114 -1.43 -10.19 3.30
C ALA A 114 -1.80 -8.87 2.60
N GLN A 115 -1.70 -7.74 3.31
CA GLN A 115 -1.88 -6.41 2.73
C GLN A 115 -0.85 -6.12 1.64
N LEU A 116 0.45 -6.34 1.93
CA LEU A 116 1.52 -6.14 0.94
C LEU A 116 1.32 -7.01 -0.32
N LEU A 117 0.94 -8.28 -0.14
CA LEU A 117 0.70 -9.20 -1.24
C LEU A 117 -0.51 -8.78 -2.08
N THR A 118 -1.57 -8.33 -1.42
CA THR A 118 -2.76 -7.80 -2.08
C THR A 118 -2.41 -6.55 -2.90
N HIS A 119 -1.66 -5.62 -2.32
CA HIS A 119 -1.16 -4.45 -3.05
C HIS A 119 -0.28 -4.85 -4.24
N ALA A 120 0.63 -5.81 -4.07
CA ALA A 120 1.47 -6.31 -5.16
C ALA A 120 0.65 -6.88 -6.31
N ARG A 121 -0.37 -7.68 -6.00
CA ARG A 121 -1.27 -8.27 -6.99
C ARG A 121 -2.10 -7.21 -7.69
N THR A 122 -2.64 -6.23 -6.96
CA THR A 122 -3.42 -5.13 -7.54
C THR A 122 -2.56 -4.28 -8.47
N LEU A 123 -1.37 -3.87 -8.04
CA LEU A 123 -0.45 -3.07 -8.88
C LEU A 123 0.05 -3.85 -10.10
N ALA A 124 0.21 -5.17 -9.99
CA ALA A 124 0.60 -6.02 -11.12
C ALA A 124 -0.50 -6.18 -12.19
N ARG A 125 -1.76 -5.91 -11.83
CA ARG A 125 -2.90 -5.93 -12.77
C ARG A 125 -3.05 -4.64 -13.56
N PHE A 126 -2.35 -3.57 -13.19
CA PHE A 126 -2.40 -2.33 -13.93
C PHE A 126 -1.79 -2.51 -15.31
N ASP A 127 -2.48 -1.97 -16.31
CA ASP A 127 -2.03 -2.02 -17.68
C ASP A 127 -0.72 -1.25 -17.86
N LYS A 128 0.10 -1.75 -18.78
CA LYS A 128 1.28 -1.00 -19.20
C LYS A 128 0.81 0.29 -19.91
N PRO A 129 1.38 1.45 -19.58
CA PRO A 129 1.06 2.70 -20.29
C PRO A 129 1.25 2.54 -21.79
N ARG A 130 0.38 3.19 -22.58
CA ARG A 130 0.52 3.19 -24.04
C ARG A 130 1.82 3.91 -24.40
N ALA A 131 2.41 3.51 -25.52
CA ALA A 131 3.66 4.10 -25.99
C ALA A 131 3.53 5.62 -26.22
N ALA A 132 2.38 6.08 -26.71
CA ALA A 132 2.09 7.50 -26.92
C ALA A 132 2.11 8.30 -25.62
N ASP A 133 1.42 7.82 -24.58
CA ASP A 133 1.32 8.49 -23.29
C ASP A 133 2.70 8.59 -22.60
N TYR A 134 3.47 7.50 -22.66
CA TYR A 134 4.86 7.50 -22.21
C TYR A 134 5.74 8.51 -22.96
N LEU A 135 5.58 8.63 -24.28
CA LEU A 135 6.34 9.58 -25.09
C LEU A 135 5.96 11.04 -24.78
N GLN A 136 4.70 11.33 -24.50
CA GLN A 136 4.26 12.66 -24.07
C GLN A 136 4.93 13.06 -22.76
N LEU A 137 4.89 12.18 -21.75
CA LEU A 137 5.53 12.44 -20.47
C LEU A 137 7.07 12.54 -20.60
N LYS A 138 7.68 11.71 -21.46
CA LYS A 138 9.11 11.81 -21.78
C LYS A 138 9.46 13.12 -22.46
N ALA A 139 8.62 13.64 -23.34
CA ALA A 139 8.81 14.93 -23.98
C ALA A 139 8.74 16.08 -22.97
N TYR A 140 7.84 15.97 -21.98
CA TYR A 140 7.80 16.91 -20.85
C TYR A 140 9.13 16.91 -20.08
N PHE A 141 9.66 15.74 -19.70
CA PHE A 141 10.97 15.64 -19.02
C PHE A 141 12.17 16.12 -19.86
N LYS A 142 12.07 16.07 -21.20
CA LYS A 142 13.10 16.67 -22.08
C LYS A 142 13.03 18.19 -22.10
N ARG A 143 11.84 18.78 -22.00
CA ARG A 143 11.62 20.24 -21.97
C ARG A 143 11.91 20.85 -20.60
N LYS A 144 11.54 20.13 -19.55
CA LYS A 144 11.76 20.48 -18.14
C LYS A 144 12.67 19.40 -17.55
N ALA A 145 13.97 19.65 -17.57
CA ALA A 145 15.01 18.71 -17.13
C ALA A 145 14.66 18.12 -15.75
N PRO A 146 15.07 16.86 -15.48
CA PRO A 146 14.69 16.18 -14.25
C PRO A 146 15.09 16.99 -13.01
N LEU A 147 14.22 16.96 -11.99
CA LEU A 147 14.32 17.68 -10.71
C LEU A 147 15.53 17.28 -9.85
N CYS A 148 16.38 16.40 -10.37
CA CYS A 148 17.70 16.15 -9.82
C CYS A 148 18.52 17.41 -10.09
N GLY A 149 18.57 18.30 -9.09
CA GLY A 149 19.23 19.59 -9.22
C GLY A 149 20.58 19.45 -9.89
N ASP A 150 20.88 20.39 -10.78
CA ASP A 150 22.27 20.78 -10.99
C ASP A 150 22.86 20.87 -9.60
N LYS A 151 23.91 20.07 -9.34
CA LYS A 151 24.67 20.21 -8.10
C LYS A 151 25.18 21.64 -8.08
N GLN A 152 24.43 22.55 -7.45
CA GLN A 152 24.91 23.86 -7.12
C GLN A 152 26.13 23.62 -6.23
N GLN A 153 27.26 24.13 -6.71
CA GLN A 153 28.61 23.97 -6.19
C GLN A 153 28.72 24.35 -4.71
#